data_AF-I3TXA1-F1
#
_entry.id   AF-I3TXA1-F1
#
_cell.length_a   1.000
_cell.length_b   1.000
_cell.length_c   1.000
_cell.angle_alpha   90.00
_cell.angle_beta   90.00
_cell.angle_gamma   90.00
#
_symmetry.space_group_name_H-M   'P 1'
#
loop_
_entity.id
_entity.type
_entity.pdbx_description
1 polymer ?
#
loop_
_entity_poly.entity_id
_entity_poly.type
_entity_poly.pdbx_seq_one_letter_code
_entity_poly.pdbx_strand_id
1 'polypeptide(L)'
;MSQRHLFLRLATVTRRDRHLATDQVADAVGAAGGWIDGHNQFSNKMTTLRFTLPAGGLVPLRSRLADLNLALTDEAAAALDATIAAGHAPDREVSASFQLTFIHDEPDLRIDIPAVPG
;
A
#
# COMPACT_ATOMS: atom_id res chain seq x y z
N MET A 1 29.04 1.50 10.49
CA MET A 1 27.91 2.46 10.34
C MET A 1 26.65 1.64 10.18
N SER A 2 25.80 1.59 11.20
CA SER A 2 24.53 0.85 11.12
C SER A 2 23.61 1.59 10.15
N GLN A 3 23.37 1.03 8.95
CA GLN A 3 22.41 1.61 8.02
C GLN A 3 21.04 1.58 8.68
N ARG A 4 20.54 2.76 9.09
CA ARG A 4 19.17 2.90 9.55
C ARG A 4 18.27 2.74 8.32
N HIS A 5 17.73 1.53 8.12
CA HIS A 5 16.77 1.24 7.07
C HIS A 5 15.60 2.24 7.18
N LEU A 6 15.39 3.01 6.13
CA LEU A 6 14.27 3.94 6.06
C LEU A 6 13.03 3.14 5.68
N PHE A 7 12.09 3.03 6.61
CA PHE A 7 10.88 2.26 6.42
C PHE A 7 9.64 3.15 6.50
N LEU A 8 8.80 3.10 5.46
CA LEU A 8 7.54 3.83 5.37
C LEU A 8 6.34 2.91 5.57
N ARG A 9 5.36 3.37 6.34
CA ARG A 9 4.04 2.72 6.45
C ARG A 9 3.00 3.63 5.81
N LEU A 10 2.42 3.14 4.72
CA LEU A 10 1.34 3.77 4.01
C LEU A 10 0.06 3.01 4.29
N ALA A 11 -1.06 3.73 4.36
CA ALA A 11 -2.36 3.14 4.55
C ALA A 11 -3.40 3.94 3.78
N THR A 12 -4.37 3.24 3.18
CA THR A 12 -5.54 3.83 2.53
C THR A 12 -6.78 3.04 2.93
N VAL A 13 -7.92 3.72 2.91
CA VAL A 13 -9.24 3.11 3.07
C VAL A 13 -10.05 3.45 1.82
N THR A 14 -10.56 2.44 1.13
CA THR A 14 -11.19 2.63 -0.18
C THR A 14 -12.41 1.73 -0.39
N ARG A 15 -13.35 2.19 -1.23
CA ARG A 15 -14.49 1.39 -1.72
C ARG A 15 -14.26 0.83 -3.12
N ARG A 16 -13.06 1.02 -3.67
CA ARG A 16 -12.71 0.56 -5.02
C ARG A 16 -12.60 -0.96 -5.07
N ASP A 17 -12.76 -1.52 -6.28
CA ASP A 17 -12.52 -2.94 -6.52
C ASP A 17 -11.13 -3.34 -6.03
N ARG A 18 -11.05 -4.43 -5.26
CA ARG A 18 -9.83 -4.80 -4.54
C ARG A 18 -8.69 -5.17 -5.49
N HIS A 19 -9.02 -5.88 -6.56
CA HIS A 19 -8.02 -6.41 -7.49
C HIS A 19 -7.45 -5.26 -8.30
N LEU A 20 -8.34 -4.44 -8.86
CA LEU A 20 -7.96 -3.24 -9.58
C LEU A 20 -7.15 -2.27 -8.70
N ALA A 21 -7.56 -2.03 -7.46
CA ALA A 21 -6.83 -1.14 -6.57
C ALA A 21 -5.44 -1.69 -6.23
N THR A 22 -5.32 -3.00 -5.97
CA THR A 22 -4.04 -3.64 -5.68
C THR A 22 -3.09 -3.56 -6.88
N ASP A 23 -3.59 -3.89 -8.07
CA ASP A 23 -2.81 -3.85 -9.32
C ASP A 23 -2.35 -2.43 -9.64
N GLN A 24 -3.24 -1.44 -9.50
CA GLN A 24 -2.90 -0.03 -9.73
C GLN A 24 -1.87 0.51 -8.75
N VAL A 25 -1.85 0.04 -7.51
CA VAL A 25 -0.77 0.37 -6.57
C VAL A 25 0.55 -0.26 -7.00
N ALA A 26 0.54 -1.54 -7.40
CA ALA A 26 1.74 -2.19 -7.90
C ALA A 26 2.32 -1.49 -9.14
N ASP A 27 1.45 -1.09 -10.08
CA ASP A 27 1.82 -0.30 -11.25
C ASP A 27 2.37 1.08 -10.87
N ALA A 28 1.75 1.75 -9.89
CA ALA A 28 2.23 3.05 -9.40
C ALA A 28 3.63 2.95 -8.77
N VAL A 29 3.91 1.86 -8.04
CA VAL A 29 5.24 1.57 -7.49
C VAL A 29 6.24 1.33 -8.63
N GLY A 30 5.87 0.51 -9.62
CA GLY A 30 6.73 0.25 -10.79
C GLY A 30 7.04 1.53 -11.58
N ALA A 31 6.04 2.36 -11.83
CA ALA A 31 6.20 3.65 -12.50
C ALA A 31 7.06 4.65 -11.70
N ALA A 32 7.11 4.51 -10.37
CA ALA A 32 7.98 5.27 -9.48
C ALA A 32 9.41 4.70 -9.40
N GLY A 33 9.75 3.67 -10.19
CA GLY A 33 11.06 3.03 -10.22
C GLY A 33 11.29 2.01 -9.09
N GLY A 34 10.23 1.60 -8.41
CA GLY A 34 10.27 0.57 -7.37
C GLY A 34 9.87 -0.81 -7.87
N TRP A 35 9.88 -1.78 -6.95
CA TRP A 35 9.42 -3.14 -7.19
C TRP A 35 8.72 -3.71 -5.94
N ILE A 36 7.83 -4.67 -6.17
CA ILE A 36 7.09 -5.35 -5.09
C ILE A 36 7.96 -6.46 -4.49
N ASP A 37 8.18 -6.39 -3.17
CA ASP A 37 8.90 -7.41 -2.39
C ASP A 37 7.96 -8.55 -1.93
N GLY A 38 6.65 -8.29 -1.90
CA GLY A 38 5.64 -9.30 -1.62
C GLY A 38 4.29 -8.71 -1.28
N HIS A 39 3.28 -9.56 -1.17
CA HIS A 39 1.93 -9.16 -0.78
C HIS A 39 1.31 -10.18 0.17
N ASN A 40 0.46 -9.71 1.06
CA ASN A 40 -0.38 -10.53 1.91
C ASN A 40 -1.83 -10.07 1.76
N GLN A 41 -2.75 -11.03 1.67
CA GLN A 41 -4.18 -10.77 1.67
C GLN A 41 -4.79 -11.30 2.97
N PHE A 42 -5.62 -10.48 3.61
CA PHE A 42 -6.34 -10.82 4.83
C PHE A 42 -7.84 -10.72 4.55
N SER A 43 -8.43 -11.85 4.12
CA SER A 43 -9.83 -11.92 3.67
C SER A 43 -10.11 -10.99 2.47
N ASN A 44 -11.40 -10.69 2.23
CA ASN A 44 -11.82 -9.64 1.30
C ASN A 44 -11.52 -8.23 1.83
N LYS A 45 -11.30 -8.07 3.15
CA LYS A 45 -11.24 -6.75 3.81
C LYS A 45 -9.93 -5.99 3.70
N MET A 46 -8.81 -6.68 3.46
CA MET A 46 -7.51 -6.00 3.48
C MET A 46 -6.46 -6.69 2.63
N THR A 47 -5.64 -5.89 1.97
CA THR A 47 -4.41 -6.32 1.28
C THR A 47 -3.24 -5.48 1.79
N THR A 48 -2.08 -6.08 1.99
CA THR A 48 -0.83 -5.38 2.28
C THR A 48 0.19 -5.67 1.18
N LEU A 49 0.76 -4.64 0.60
CA LEU A 49 1.89 -4.71 -0.33
C LEU A 49 3.16 -4.27 0.39
N ARG A 50 4.26 -5.03 0.24
CA ARG A 50 5.61 -4.60 0.63
C ARG A 50 6.39 -4.32 -0.63
N PHE A 51 7.13 -3.21 -0.65
CA PHE A 51 7.87 -2.78 -1.82
C PHE A 51 9.07 -1.93 -1.44
N THR A 52 10.00 -1.80 -2.36
CA THR A 52 11.15 -0.93 -2.24
C THR A 52 11.21 -0.02 -3.45
N LEU A 53 11.54 1.26 -3.25
CA LEU A 53 11.69 2.25 -4.31
C LEU A 53 12.79 3.27 -3.98
N PRO A 54 13.41 3.91 -4.98
CA PRO A 54 14.30 5.04 -4.76
C PRO A 54 13.57 6.22 -4.12
N ALA A 55 14.25 6.98 -3.26
CA ALA A 55 13.66 8.16 -2.62
C ALA A 55 13.15 9.20 -3.63
N GLY A 56 13.77 9.29 -4.82
CA GLY A 56 13.29 10.12 -5.94
C GLY A 56 11.91 9.71 -6.48
N GLY A 57 11.50 8.46 -6.24
CA GLY A 57 10.19 7.92 -6.62
C GLY A 57 9.04 8.30 -5.67
N LEU A 58 9.32 8.84 -4.48
CA LEU A 58 8.30 9.13 -3.47
C LEU A 58 7.29 10.20 -3.92
N VAL A 59 7.74 11.25 -4.60
CA VAL A 59 6.86 12.33 -5.11
C VAL A 59 5.99 11.82 -6.26
N PRO A 60 6.53 11.14 -7.31
CA PRO A 60 5.72 10.48 -8.33
C PRO A 60 4.69 9.51 -7.76
N LEU A 61 5.10 8.67 -6.80
CA LEU A 61 4.19 7.72 -6.14
C LEU A 61 3.04 8.46 -5.46
N ARG A 62 3.33 9.50 -4.66
CA ARG A 62 2.30 10.31 -3.99
C ARG A 62 1.28 10.88 -4.97
N SER A 63 1.75 11.51 -6.05
CA SER A 63 0.88 12.07 -7.09
C SER A 63 0.01 10.98 -7.72
N ARG A 64 0.62 9.84 -8.06
CA ARG A 64 -0.08 8.75 -8.72
C ARG A 64 -1.17 8.15 -7.84
N LEU A 65 -0.91 7.99 -6.54
CA LEU A 65 -1.93 7.49 -5.59
C LEU A 65 -3.12 8.46 -5.46
N ALA A 66 -2.86 9.77 -5.46
CA ALA A 66 -3.91 10.78 -5.48
C ALA A 66 -4.76 10.72 -6.77
N ASP A 67 -4.11 10.61 -7.95
CA ASP A 67 -4.80 10.49 -9.24
C ASP A 67 -5.67 9.23 -9.34
N LEU A 68 -5.27 8.17 -8.66
CA LEU A 68 -6.01 6.91 -8.58
C LEU A 68 -7.15 6.96 -7.55
N ASN A 69 -7.43 8.09 -6.90
CA ASN A 69 -8.37 8.20 -5.79
C ASN A 69 -8.07 7.20 -4.65
N LEU A 70 -6.80 6.91 -4.42
CA LEU A 70 -6.29 6.10 -3.33
C LEU A 70 -5.67 7.01 -2.27
N ALA A 71 -6.51 7.89 -1.72
CA ALA A 71 -6.09 8.85 -0.70
C ALA A 71 -5.51 8.11 0.51
N LEU A 72 -4.31 8.53 0.94
CA LEU A 72 -3.69 8.01 2.14
C LEU A 72 -4.47 8.50 3.38
N THR A 73 -4.42 7.73 4.46
CA THR A 73 -4.82 8.25 5.78
C THR A 73 -3.96 9.44 6.16
N ASP A 74 -4.47 10.35 6.98
CA ASP A 74 -3.75 11.57 7.38
C ASP A 74 -2.36 11.26 7.98
N GLU A 75 -2.27 10.22 8.81
CA GLU A 75 -1.01 9.76 9.38
C GLU A 75 -0.03 9.28 8.31
N ALA A 76 -0.49 8.46 7.36
CA ALA A 76 0.34 7.93 6.26
C ALA A 76 0.79 9.04 5.31
N ALA A 77 -0.10 9.99 5.00
CA ALA A 77 0.22 11.16 4.20
C ALA A 77 1.29 12.02 4.89
N ALA A 78 1.13 12.32 6.18
CA ALA A 78 2.11 13.09 6.95
C ALA A 78 3.48 12.39 7.03
N ALA A 79 3.51 11.08 7.21
CA ALA A 79 4.76 10.30 7.24
C ALA A 79 5.48 10.31 5.88
N LEU A 80 4.73 10.18 4.78
CA LEU A 80 5.27 10.30 3.43
C LEU A 80 5.85 11.70 3.18
N ASP A 81 5.12 12.74 3.59
CA ASP A 81 5.50 14.13 3.41
C ASP A 81 6.75 14.50 4.20
N ALA A 82 6.83 14.05 5.46
CA ALA A 82 8.03 14.21 6.27
C ALA A 82 9.25 13.52 5.64
N THR A 83 9.05 12.35 5.02
CA THR A 83 10.13 11.61 4.36
C THR A 83 10.58 12.27 3.06
N ILE A 84 9.64 12.81 2.28
CA ILE A 84 9.96 13.64 1.11
C ILE A 84 10.73 14.90 1.54
N ALA A 85 10.26 15.59 2.57
CA ALA A 85 10.87 16.81 3.09
C ALA A 85 12.26 16.57 3.70
N ALA A 86 12.56 15.36 4.17
CA ALA A 86 13.89 15.00 4.67
C ALA A 86 14.98 15.01 3.57
N GLY A 87 14.61 15.09 2.29
CA GLY A 87 15.54 15.37 1.19
C GLY A 87 16.63 14.32 1.01
N HIS A 88 16.29 13.04 1.16
CA HIS A 88 17.23 11.94 0.95
C HIS A 88 17.81 11.92 -0.48
N ALA A 89 19.02 11.37 -0.63
CA ALA A 89 19.62 11.17 -1.95
C ALA A 89 18.65 10.41 -2.88
N PRO A 90 18.45 10.83 -4.14
CA PRO A 90 17.41 10.28 -5.00
C PRO A 90 17.48 8.76 -5.20
N ASP A 91 18.69 8.19 -5.20
CA ASP A 91 18.99 6.77 -5.36
C ASP A 91 18.92 5.97 -4.06
N ARG A 92 18.74 6.63 -2.92
CA ARG A 92 18.58 5.93 -1.64
C ARG A 92 17.32 5.09 -1.66
N GLU A 93 17.48 3.80 -1.42
CA GLU A 93 16.36 2.88 -1.28
C GLU A 93 15.51 3.18 -0.04
N VAL A 94 14.20 3.12 -0.24
CA VAL A 94 13.17 3.28 0.78
C VAL A 94 12.32 2.03 0.76
N SER A 95 12.33 1.27 1.85
CA SER A 95 11.42 0.15 2.00
C SER A 95 10.08 0.66 2.52
N ALA A 96 8.98 0.11 2.01
CA ALA A 96 7.65 0.53 2.37
C ALA A 96 6.70 -0.65 2.51
N SER A 97 5.66 -0.43 3.32
CA SER A 97 4.46 -1.26 3.32
C SER A 97 3.27 -0.37 3.03
N PHE A 98 2.33 -0.87 2.23
CA PHE A 98 1.08 -0.18 1.93
C PHE A 98 -0.09 -1.10 2.22
N GLN A 99 -0.86 -0.71 3.24
CA GLN A 99 -2.10 -1.36 3.61
C GLN A 99 -3.28 -0.74 2.85
N LEU A 100 -4.00 -1.56 2.09
CA LEU A 100 -5.27 -1.22 1.48
C LEU A 100 -6.38 -1.86 2.32
N THR A 101 -7.17 -1.04 3.00
CA THR A 101 -8.39 -1.48 3.68
C THR A 101 -9.59 -1.22 2.78
N PHE A 102 -10.36 -2.27 2.50
CA PHE A 102 -11.53 -2.20 1.63
C PHE A 102 -12.81 -2.06 2.46
N ILE A 103 -13.61 -1.06 2.13
CA ILE A 103 -14.98 -0.92 2.65
C ILE A 103 -15.90 -1.58 1.65
N HIS A 104 -16.64 -2.58 2.10
CA HIS A 104 -17.70 -3.27 1.37
C HIS A 104 -18.92 -3.35 2.28
N ASP A 105 -20.09 -3.10 1.69
CA ASP A 105 -21.39 -3.34 2.32
C ASP A 105 -21.88 -4.79 2.09
N GLU A 106 -21.02 -5.66 1.56
CA GLU A 106 -21.35 -7.08 1.35
C GLU A 106 -21.34 -7.83 2.68
N PRO A 107 -22.35 -8.68 2.96
CA PRO A 107 -22.33 -9.52 4.14
C PRO A 107 -21.09 -10.42 4.13
N ASP A 108 -20.45 -10.60 5.29
CA ASP A 108 -19.33 -11.52 5.43
C ASP A 108 -19.69 -12.88 4.79
N LEU A 109 -18.74 -13.44 4.03
CA LEU A 109 -18.87 -14.77 3.42
C LEU A 109 -19.39 -15.76 4.47
N ARG A 110 -20.67 -16.13 4.36
CA ARG A 110 -21.24 -17.22 5.14
C ARG A 110 -20.51 -18.49 4.74
N ILE A 111 -19.68 -19.01 5.64
CA ILE A 111 -19.17 -20.37 5.52
C ILE A 111 -20.37 -21.26 5.78
N ASP A 112 -20.90 -21.91 4.74
CA ASP A 112 -21.89 -22.98 4.92
C ASP A 112 -21.23 -24.10 5.72
N ILE A 113 -21.62 -24.25 6.98
CA ILE A 113 -21.20 -25.38 7.80
C ILE A 113 -22.02 -26.58 7.31
N PRO A 114 -21.41 -27.63 6.72
CA PRO A 114 -22.16 -28.82 6.36
C PRO A 114 -22.73 -29.45 7.63
N ALA A 115 -24.02 -29.81 7.60
CA ALA A 115 -24.65 -30.52 8.71
C ALA A 115 -23.92 -31.85 8.94
N VAL A 116 -23.41 -32.06 10.16
CA VAL A 116 -22.84 -33.34 10.57
C VAL A 116 -23.99 -34.33 10.76
N PRO A 117 -24.08 -35.44 10.01
CA PRO A 117 -25.07 -36.47 10.28
C PRO A 117 -24.72 -37.17 11.60
N GLY A 118 -25.62 -37.08 12.58
CA GLY A 118 -25.64 -37.91 13.78
C GLY A 118 -26.59 -39.09 13.60
#